data_AF-A0A4Y9JIN3-F1
#
_entry.id   AF-A0A4Y9JIN3-F1
#
_cell.length_a   1.000
_cell.length_b   1.000
_cell.length_c   1.000
_cell.angle_alpha   90.00
_cell.angle_beta   90.00
_cell.angle_gamma   90.00
#
_symmetry.space_group_name_H-M   'P 1'
#
loop_
_entity.id
_entity.type
_entity.pdbx_description
1 polymer ?
#
loop_
_entity_poly.entity_id
_entity_poly.type
_entity_poly.pdbx_seq_one_letter_code
_entity_poly.pdbx_strand_id
1 'polypeptide(L)'
;MFHLPKEELESLGAVITAPEIYQQPGLWKEAYHLYHDKLEMITAFLDNIRAKYDFVQVIFAGAGTSDFVGQSIANHLNRVNDMKHIRFVTVGTVEIVSRPHDYLQADIPTILVSFARSGNSPESLATVEIAKKLVNTLYQVTITCAPEGKLAQAAEGDTANLLLLQPALSNDKGFAMTGSYTCMALTALLVFSPEATEVKAGWVDTIAHLGQDVLDREDDVQELVDLDFERVIYLGAGGFYGLAHEAQLKILELTAGKIATMYESPLGFRHGPKSLINEKTIVLVFASNDAYTRQYDVDLVNEVHGDQIAARIVALSADKLIGTEAPNFVLAKGGAELPDVFLTFPYILFGQTFAIMTAIKCKNLPDTPSPTGTVNRVVQGVSIHPL
;
A
#
# COMPACT_ATOMS: atom_id res chain seq x y z
N MET A 1 -16.68 -13.84 7.01
CA MET A 1 -15.84 -14.48 5.98
C MET A 1 -14.62 -15.20 6.57
N PHE A 2 -13.79 -14.57 7.39
CA PHE A 2 -12.52 -15.17 7.87
C PHE A 2 -12.70 -16.41 8.75
N HIS A 3 -13.88 -16.58 9.36
CA HIS A 3 -14.22 -17.75 10.17
C HIS A 3 -14.95 -18.86 9.40
N LEU A 4 -15.16 -18.69 8.09
CA LEU A 4 -15.84 -19.70 7.28
C LEU A 4 -14.96 -20.96 7.11
N PRO A 5 -15.57 -22.16 7.09
CA PRO A 5 -14.85 -23.38 6.76
C PRO A 5 -14.20 -23.30 5.37
N LYS A 6 -13.08 -24.01 5.20
CA LYS A 6 -12.33 -24.04 3.93
C LYS A 6 -13.22 -24.37 2.72
N GLU A 7 -14.10 -25.37 2.85
CA GLU A 7 -15.01 -25.80 1.77
C GLU A 7 -15.96 -24.67 1.32
N GLU A 8 -16.39 -23.83 2.25
CA GLU A 8 -17.23 -22.68 1.94
C GLU A 8 -16.42 -21.59 1.22
N LEU A 9 -15.21 -21.29 1.68
CA LEU A 9 -14.30 -20.36 0.99
C LEU A 9 -13.94 -20.86 -0.43
N GLU A 10 -13.78 -22.17 -0.63
CA GLU A 10 -13.59 -22.76 -1.96
C GLU A 10 -14.80 -22.51 -2.87
N SER A 11 -16.02 -22.67 -2.34
CA SER A 11 -17.25 -22.39 -3.10
C SER A 11 -17.42 -20.92 -3.48
N LEU A 12 -16.89 -20.01 -2.65
CA LEU A 12 -16.89 -18.57 -2.88
C LEU A 12 -15.70 -18.11 -3.75
N GLY A 13 -14.77 -19.01 -4.10
CA GLY A 13 -13.54 -18.67 -4.81
C GLY A 13 -12.62 -17.72 -4.02
N ALA A 14 -12.60 -17.85 -2.69
CA ALA A 14 -11.89 -16.98 -1.76
C ALA A 14 -10.92 -17.74 -0.83
N VAL A 15 -10.63 -19.01 -1.15
CA VAL A 15 -9.78 -19.90 -0.32
C VAL A 15 -8.31 -19.46 -0.27
N ILE A 16 -7.87 -18.62 -1.21
CA ILE A 16 -6.51 -18.08 -1.26
C ILE A 16 -6.48 -16.66 -0.67
N THR A 17 -7.28 -15.76 -1.22
CA THR A 17 -7.22 -14.32 -0.92
C THR A 17 -7.65 -14.02 0.52
N ALA A 18 -8.66 -14.74 1.06
CA ALA A 18 -9.10 -14.49 2.43
C ALA A 18 -8.04 -14.85 3.49
N PRO A 19 -7.39 -16.04 3.45
CA PRO A 19 -6.25 -16.32 4.32
C PRO A 19 -5.08 -15.35 4.14
N GLU A 20 -4.79 -14.93 2.91
CA GLU A 20 -3.72 -13.96 2.62
C GLU A 20 -3.99 -12.58 3.27
N ILE A 21 -5.25 -12.16 3.33
CA ILE A 21 -5.64 -10.96 4.07
C ILE A 21 -5.47 -11.19 5.57
N TYR A 22 -6.03 -12.28 6.10
CA TYR A 22 -6.10 -12.57 7.53
C TYR A 22 -4.74 -12.76 8.19
N GLN A 23 -3.74 -13.30 7.47
CA GLN A 23 -2.41 -13.57 8.04
C GLN A 23 -1.53 -12.32 8.25
N GLN A 24 -1.91 -11.16 7.70
CA GLN A 24 -1.06 -9.97 7.63
C GLN A 24 -0.50 -9.49 8.97
N PRO A 25 -1.27 -9.42 10.09
CA PRO A 25 -0.71 -9.09 11.39
C PRO A 25 0.47 -9.99 11.82
N GLY A 26 0.40 -11.29 11.49
CA GLY A 26 1.50 -12.24 11.70
C GLY A 26 2.68 -11.97 10.76
N LEU A 27 2.40 -11.70 9.48
CA LEU A 27 3.45 -11.37 8.50
C LEU A 27 4.21 -10.08 8.85
N TRP A 28 3.58 -9.09 9.46
CA TRP A 28 4.25 -7.86 9.87
C TRP A 28 5.29 -8.09 10.96
N LYS A 29 4.99 -8.99 11.91
CA LYS A 29 5.94 -9.43 12.93
C LYS A 29 7.11 -10.21 12.31
N GLU A 30 6.81 -11.10 11.36
CA GLU A 30 7.86 -11.83 10.62
C GLU A 30 8.73 -10.88 9.80
N ALA A 31 8.14 -9.91 9.09
CA ALA A 31 8.86 -8.89 8.33
C ALA A 31 9.77 -8.04 9.24
N TYR A 32 9.31 -7.69 10.43
CA TYR A 32 10.14 -7.01 11.43
C TYR A 32 11.32 -7.86 11.88
N HIS A 33 11.12 -9.16 12.15
CA HIS A 33 12.23 -10.05 12.49
C HIS A 33 13.25 -10.17 11.33
N LEU A 34 12.79 -10.32 10.09
CA LEU A 34 13.67 -10.36 8.91
C LEU A 34 14.47 -9.06 8.72
N TYR A 35 13.85 -7.91 9.00
CA TYR A 35 14.54 -6.62 9.05
C TYR A 35 15.60 -6.59 10.16
N HIS A 36 15.22 -6.99 11.36
CA HIS A 36 16.08 -6.97 12.54
C HIS A 36 17.31 -7.87 12.36
N ASP A 37 17.13 -9.06 11.81
CA ASP A 37 18.21 -10.01 11.51
C ASP A 37 19.22 -9.45 10.49
N LYS A 38 18.79 -8.51 9.65
CA LYS A 38 19.63 -7.83 8.64
C LYS A 38 20.04 -6.42 9.05
N LEU A 39 19.74 -5.98 10.28
CA LEU A 39 19.89 -4.59 10.70
C LEU A 39 21.32 -4.06 10.52
N GLU A 40 22.33 -4.84 10.92
CA GLU A 40 23.73 -4.45 10.75
C GLU A 40 24.10 -4.27 9.27
N MET A 41 23.67 -5.19 8.41
CA MET A 41 23.92 -5.14 6.97
C MET A 41 23.23 -3.92 6.32
N ILE A 42 21.96 -3.68 6.66
CA ILE A 42 21.18 -2.52 6.18
C ILE A 42 21.86 -1.22 6.61
N THR A 43 22.25 -1.12 7.89
CA THR A 43 22.89 0.07 8.45
C THR A 43 24.23 0.34 7.76
N ALA A 44 25.08 -0.67 7.63
CA ALA A 44 26.36 -0.55 6.94
C ALA A 44 26.20 -0.15 5.46
N PHE A 45 25.20 -0.68 4.77
CA PHE A 45 24.90 -0.30 3.38
C PHE A 45 24.55 1.18 3.25
N LEU A 46 23.60 1.66 4.07
CA LEU A 46 23.14 3.05 4.02
C LEU A 46 24.23 4.03 4.51
N ASP A 47 24.96 3.68 5.57
CA ASP A 47 26.02 4.54 6.12
C ASP A 47 27.21 4.66 5.16
N ASN A 48 27.57 3.60 4.45
CA ASN A 48 28.60 3.66 3.40
C ASN A 48 28.19 4.61 2.26
N ILE A 49 26.90 4.64 1.90
CA ILE A 49 26.39 5.57 0.88
C ILE A 49 26.43 7.01 1.44
N ARG A 50 25.93 7.23 2.66
CA ARG A 50 25.91 8.56 3.32
C ARG A 50 27.32 9.12 3.53
N ALA A 51 28.31 8.27 3.78
CA ALA A 51 29.71 8.69 3.93
C ALA A 51 30.36 9.13 2.60
N LYS A 52 29.80 8.74 1.45
CA LYS A 52 30.35 9.03 0.11
C LYS A 52 29.71 10.24 -0.55
N TYR A 53 28.46 10.55 -0.23
CA TYR A 53 27.68 11.57 -0.93
C TYR A 53 26.96 12.47 0.05
N ASP A 54 27.09 13.78 -0.18
CA ASP A 54 26.37 14.79 0.59
C ASP A 54 24.85 14.73 0.36
N PHE A 55 24.42 14.25 -0.81
CA PHE A 55 23.01 14.12 -1.17
C PHE A 55 22.77 12.83 -1.96
N VAL A 56 21.66 12.15 -1.64
CA VAL A 56 21.20 10.94 -2.32
C VAL A 56 19.70 11.01 -2.57
N GLN A 57 19.29 10.64 -3.79
CA GLN A 57 17.90 10.45 -4.14
C GLN A 57 17.50 8.99 -3.95
N VAL A 58 16.39 8.74 -3.27
CA VAL A 58 15.77 7.42 -3.15
C VAL A 58 14.53 7.40 -4.03
N ILE A 59 14.52 6.55 -5.05
CA ILE A 59 13.36 6.36 -5.93
C ILE A 59 12.65 5.07 -5.53
N PHE A 60 11.44 5.21 -5.01
CA PHE A 60 10.51 4.09 -4.84
C PHE A 60 9.83 3.77 -6.17
N ALA A 61 10.04 2.55 -6.68
CA ALA A 61 9.54 2.13 -7.97
C ALA A 61 8.84 0.77 -7.90
N GLY A 62 7.62 0.72 -8.43
CA GLY A 62 6.84 -0.51 -8.62
C GLY A 62 5.79 -0.33 -9.73
N ALA A 63 5.01 -1.38 -10.02
CA ALA A 63 3.88 -1.32 -10.94
C ALA A 63 2.57 -1.68 -10.22
N GLY A 64 1.48 -0.96 -10.54
CA GLY A 64 0.18 -1.17 -9.89
C GLY A 64 0.27 -0.98 -8.38
N THR A 65 -0.28 -1.91 -7.60
CA THR A 65 -0.16 -1.91 -6.13
C THR A 65 1.27 -1.74 -5.61
N SER A 66 2.30 -2.26 -6.32
CA SER A 66 3.70 -2.06 -5.90
C SER A 66 4.16 -0.60 -6.02
N ASP A 67 3.59 0.21 -6.92
CA ASP A 67 3.86 1.66 -6.99
C ASP A 67 3.26 2.38 -5.78
N PHE A 68 2.07 1.94 -5.34
CA PHE A 68 1.34 2.59 -4.27
C PHE A 68 2.01 2.43 -2.90
N VAL A 69 2.95 1.48 -2.78
CA VAL A 69 3.86 1.39 -1.62
C VAL A 69 4.61 2.70 -1.44
N GLY A 70 5.28 3.17 -2.50
CA GLY A 70 6.02 4.44 -2.49
C GLY A 70 5.13 5.64 -2.23
N GLN A 71 3.98 5.70 -2.90
CA GLN A 71 2.99 6.77 -2.71
C GLN A 71 2.51 6.90 -1.26
N SER A 72 2.42 5.78 -0.53
CA SER A 72 1.93 5.76 0.85
C SER A 72 2.98 6.18 1.89
N ILE A 73 4.26 5.94 1.62
CA ILE A 73 5.32 6.09 2.63
C ILE A 73 6.28 7.26 2.39
N ALA A 74 6.45 7.72 1.14
CA ALA A 74 7.51 8.68 0.78
C ALA A 74 7.41 10.01 1.54
N ASN A 75 6.20 10.56 1.68
CA ASN A 75 5.98 11.83 2.37
C ASN A 75 6.34 11.74 3.87
N HIS A 76 6.04 10.62 4.51
CA HIS A 76 6.45 10.39 5.89
C HIS A 76 7.98 10.33 6.01
N LEU A 77 8.63 9.54 5.15
CA LEU A 77 10.09 9.39 5.16
C LEU A 77 10.82 10.71 4.90
N ASN A 78 10.32 11.55 4.00
CA ASN A 78 10.81 12.92 3.80
C ASN A 78 10.62 13.82 5.02
N ARG A 79 9.55 13.63 5.80
CA ARG A 79 9.28 14.41 7.01
C ARG A 79 10.22 14.05 8.16
N VAL A 80 10.55 12.77 8.31
CA VAL A 80 11.36 12.28 9.44
C VAL A 80 12.86 12.26 9.15
N ASN A 81 13.29 12.36 7.90
CA ASN A 81 14.71 12.45 7.52
C ASN A 81 15.14 13.88 7.15
N ASP A 82 16.45 14.15 7.16
CA ASP A 82 17.00 15.41 6.65
C ASP A 82 17.04 15.40 5.11
N MET A 83 16.07 16.11 4.51
CA MET A 83 15.94 16.23 3.05
C MET A 83 17.13 16.89 2.34
N LYS A 84 18.05 17.54 3.08
CA LYS A 84 19.30 18.05 2.49
C LYS A 84 20.27 16.93 2.10
N HIS A 85 20.15 15.77 2.76
CA HIS A 85 21.04 14.63 2.57
C HIS A 85 20.36 13.44 1.90
N ILE A 86 19.07 13.25 2.13
CA ILE A 86 18.31 12.14 1.53
C ILE A 86 16.91 12.59 1.15
N ARG A 87 16.52 12.36 -0.10
CA ARG A 87 15.17 12.69 -0.58
C ARG A 87 14.49 11.47 -1.15
N PHE A 88 13.27 11.22 -0.70
CA PHE A 88 12.42 10.13 -1.18
C PHE A 88 11.46 10.64 -2.24
N VAL A 89 11.41 9.97 -3.39
CA VAL A 89 10.47 10.23 -4.46
C VAL A 89 9.81 8.92 -4.88
N THR A 90 8.59 9.00 -5.42
CA THR A 90 7.85 7.86 -5.94
C THR A 90 7.70 8.04 -7.44
N VAL A 91 8.10 7.04 -8.21
CA VAL A 91 7.94 7.01 -9.66
C VAL A 91 7.67 5.58 -10.08
N GLY A 92 6.51 5.33 -10.66
CA GLY A 92 6.13 3.99 -11.09
C GLY A 92 7.10 3.44 -12.15
N THR A 93 7.34 2.13 -12.17
CA THR A 93 8.19 1.49 -13.20
C THR A 93 7.65 1.73 -14.60
N VAL A 94 6.33 1.84 -14.76
CA VAL A 94 5.68 2.17 -16.04
C VAL A 94 6.06 3.58 -16.52
N GLU A 95 6.18 4.54 -15.60
CA GLU A 95 6.63 5.90 -15.92
C GLU A 95 8.12 5.93 -16.26
N ILE A 96 8.97 5.25 -15.46
CA ILE A 96 10.41 5.18 -15.73
C ILE A 96 10.69 4.51 -17.07
N VAL A 97 10.02 3.41 -17.39
CA VAL A 97 10.22 2.70 -18.67
C VAL A 97 9.77 3.54 -19.86
N SER A 98 8.67 4.28 -19.74
CA SER A 98 8.10 5.05 -20.85
C SER A 98 8.78 6.41 -21.07
N ARG A 99 9.27 7.05 -20.01
CA ARG A 99 9.86 8.40 -20.06
C ARG A 99 11.09 8.51 -19.14
N PRO A 100 12.13 7.70 -19.33
CA PRO A 100 13.22 7.55 -18.36
C PRO A 100 13.98 8.83 -18.08
N HIS A 101 14.17 9.68 -19.09
CA HIS A 101 14.93 10.94 -18.97
C HIS A 101 14.23 12.00 -18.11
N ASP A 102 12.93 11.87 -17.83
CA ASP A 102 12.22 12.79 -16.94
C ASP A 102 12.51 12.51 -15.46
N TYR A 103 12.83 11.25 -15.13
CA TYR A 103 12.91 10.78 -13.75
C TYR A 103 14.32 10.38 -13.32
N LEU A 104 15.18 9.96 -14.25
CA LEU A 104 16.54 9.51 -13.97
C LEU A 104 17.56 10.58 -14.36
N GLN A 105 18.23 11.14 -13.35
CA GLN A 105 19.27 12.15 -13.54
C GLN A 105 20.65 11.51 -13.42
N ALA A 106 21.49 11.67 -14.46
CA ALA A 106 22.79 11.00 -14.54
C ALA A 106 23.72 11.31 -13.37
N ASP A 107 23.73 12.57 -12.93
CA ASP A 107 24.69 13.08 -11.94
C ASP A 107 24.18 13.09 -10.50
N ILE A 108 22.98 12.55 -10.24
CA ILE A 108 22.43 12.43 -8.89
C ILE A 108 22.66 11.00 -8.38
N PRO A 109 23.46 10.80 -7.31
CA PRO A 109 23.56 9.51 -6.64
C PRO A 109 22.17 9.00 -6.26
N THR A 110 21.82 7.81 -6.76
CA THR A 110 20.46 7.29 -6.66
C THR A 110 20.45 5.93 -5.98
N ILE A 111 19.56 5.74 -5.00
CA ILE A 111 19.13 4.44 -4.51
C ILE A 111 17.80 4.12 -5.19
N LEU A 112 17.81 3.15 -6.11
CA LEU A 112 16.59 2.63 -6.72
C LEU A 112 16.01 1.52 -5.82
N VAL A 113 14.87 1.79 -5.21
CA VAL A 113 14.16 0.82 -4.38
C VAL A 113 13.06 0.17 -5.23
N SER A 114 13.29 -1.08 -5.61
CA SER A 114 12.37 -1.83 -6.46
C SER A 114 11.41 -2.68 -5.62
N PHE A 115 10.11 -2.45 -5.78
CA PHE A 115 9.03 -3.22 -5.17
C PHE A 115 8.41 -4.19 -6.17
N ALA A 116 8.33 -5.47 -5.83
CA ALA A 116 7.61 -6.45 -6.63
C ALA A 116 7.15 -7.66 -5.82
N ARG A 117 5.89 -8.08 -6.00
CA ARG A 117 5.40 -9.36 -5.43
C ARG A 117 6.04 -10.57 -6.10
N SER A 118 6.03 -10.64 -7.43
CA SER A 118 6.54 -11.79 -8.20
C SER A 118 8.00 -11.65 -8.66
N GLY A 119 8.56 -10.44 -8.63
CA GLY A 119 9.88 -10.13 -9.19
C GLY A 119 10.01 -10.33 -10.71
N ASN A 120 8.90 -10.51 -11.43
CA ASN A 120 8.91 -10.97 -12.84
C ASN A 120 8.23 -10.00 -13.83
N SER A 121 7.73 -8.84 -13.40
CA SER A 121 7.21 -7.83 -14.31
C SER A 121 8.33 -7.37 -15.25
N PRO A 122 8.10 -7.35 -16.58
CA PRO A 122 9.07 -6.82 -17.54
C PRO A 122 9.50 -5.38 -17.23
N GLU A 123 8.56 -4.55 -16.76
CA GLU A 123 8.79 -3.16 -16.40
C GLU A 123 9.72 -3.01 -15.20
N SER A 124 9.60 -3.88 -14.20
CA SER A 124 10.51 -3.90 -13.06
C SER A 124 11.96 -4.17 -13.49
N LEU A 125 12.17 -5.15 -14.37
CA LEU A 125 13.50 -5.49 -14.87
C LEU A 125 14.04 -4.39 -15.79
N ALA A 126 13.19 -3.86 -16.68
CA ALA A 126 13.55 -2.78 -17.58
C ALA A 126 13.95 -1.51 -16.82
N THR A 127 13.23 -1.17 -15.75
CA THR A 127 13.57 -0.02 -14.88
C THR A 127 14.98 -0.14 -14.32
N VAL A 128 15.35 -1.31 -13.79
CA VAL A 128 16.71 -1.57 -13.29
C VAL A 128 17.74 -1.41 -14.40
N GLU A 129 17.51 -2.02 -15.57
CA GLU A 129 18.46 -1.97 -16.68
C GLU A 129 18.60 -0.56 -17.28
N ILE A 130 17.51 0.21 -17.33
CA ILE A 130 17.54 1.61 -17.75
C ILE A 130 18.29 2.46 -16.73
N ALA A 131 18.04 2.28 -15.44
CA ALA A 131 18.75 3.00 -14.38
C ALA A 131 20.26 2.74 -14.44
N LYS A 132 20.69 1.49 -14.64
CA LYS A 132 22.11 1.14 -14.83
C LYS A 132 22.75 1.83 -16.03
N LYS A 133 21.98 2.15 -17.07
CA LYS A 133 22.47 2.85 -18.28
C LYS A 133 22.53 4.36 -18.10
N LEU A 134 21.59 4.93 -17.33
CA LEU A 134 21.38 6.37 -17.29
C LEU A 134 21.94 7.06 -16.04
N VAL A 135 22.11 6.35 -14.93
CA VAL A 135 22.58 6.92 -13.66
C VAL A 135 24.03 6.54 -13.42
N ASN A 136 24.91 7.54 -13.27
CA ASN A 136 26.36 7.32 -13.10
C ASN A 136 26.67 6.61 -11.78
N THR A 137 25.90 6.92 -10.72
CA THR A 137 26.07 6.39 -9.37
C THR A 137 24.76 5.76 -8.91
N LEU A 138 24.62 4.46 -9.13
CA LEU A 138 23.42 3.70 -8.80
C LEU A 138 23.68 2.70 -7.67
N TYR A 139 22.83 2.76 -6.66
CA TYR A 139 22.61 1.73 -5.65
C TYR A 139 21.20 1.19 -5.80
N GLN A 140 20.97 -0.01 -5.29
CA GLN A 140 19.67 -0.66 -5.37
C GLN A 140 19.28 -1.24 -4.02
N VAL A 141 17.99 -1.21 -3.72
CA VAL A 141 17.38 -2.00 -2.65
C VAL A 141 16.23 -2.78 -3.27
N THR A 142 16.35 -4.10 -3.33
CA THR A 142 15.33 -4.97 -3.92
C THR A 142 14.44 -5.51 -2.81
N ILE A 143 13.20 -5.03 -2.71
CA ILE A 143 12.21 -5.46 -1.72
C ILE A 143 11.15 -6.30 -2.46
N THR A 144 11.22 -7.62 -2.32
CA THR A 144 10.42 -8.56 -3.13
C THR A 144 9.97 -9.79 -2.33
N CYS A 145 8.82 -10.35 -2.69
CA CYS A 145 8.25 -11.52 -2.02
C CYS A 145 8.69 -12.86 -2.63
N ALA A 146 9.19 -12.85 -3.88
CA ALA A 146 9.54 -14.07 -4.61
C ALA A 146 11.07 -14.25 -4.71
N PRO A 147 11.69 -15.18 -3.95
CA PRO A 147 13.13 -15.45 -4.04
C PRO A 147 13.55 -16.00 -5.42
N GLU A 148 12.66 -16.72 -6.10
CA GLU A 148 12.84 -17.21 -7.47
C GLU A 148 12.58 -16.15 -8.56
N GLY A 149 12.10 -14.96 -8.18
CA GLY A 149 11.81 -13.88 -9.10
C GLY A 149 13.08 -13.31 -9.72
N LYS A 150 13.02 -12.88 -10.99
CA LYS A 150 14.17 -12.34 -11.72
C LYS A 150 14.82 -11.14 -11.02
N LEU A 151 14.04 -10.29 -10.36
CA LEU A 151 14.60 -9.20 -9.53
C LEU A 151 15.44 -9.71 -8.36
N ALA A 152 14.99 -10.75 -7.66
CA ALA A 152 15.73 -11.33 -6.53
C ALA A 152 17.04 -11.98 -7.01
N GLN A 153 16.97 -12.75 -8.09
CA GLN A 153 18.14 -13.40 -8.71
C GLN A 153 19.17 -12.37 -9.19
N ALA A 154 18.72 -11.24 -9.75
CA ALA A 154 19.61 -10.17 -10.21
C ALA A 154 20.34 -9.44 -9.08
N ALA A 155 19.89 -9.56 -7.83
CA ALA A 155 20.56 -8.98 -6.66
C ALA A 155 21.64 -9.91 -6.08
N GLU A 156 21.67 -11.19 -6.48
CA GLU A 156 22.63 -12.15 -5.96
C GLU A 156 24.07 -11.78 -6.40
N GLY A 157 24.95 -11.56 -5.42
CA GLY A 157 26.35 -11.21 -5.66
C GLY A 157 26.61 -9.74 -6.06
N ASP A 158 25.57 -8.92 -6.21
CA ASP A 158 25.70 -7.48 -6.50
C ASP A 158 25.85 -6.69 -5.18
N THR A 159 27.06 -6.23 -4.88
CA THR A 159 27.35 -5.48 -3.64
C THR A 159 26.72 -4.09 -3.62
N ALA A 160 26.24 -3.58 -4.76
CA ALA A 160 25.47 -2.35 -4.85
C ALA A 160 23.95 -2.58 -4.75
N ASN A 161 23.49 -3.83 -4.60
CA ASN A 161 22.06 -4.19 -4.51
C ASN A 161 21.74 -4.94 -3.21
N LEU A 162 21.05 -4.27 -2.30
CA LEU A 162 20.61 -4.86 -1.03
C LEU A 162 19.29 -5.64 -1.22
N LEU A 163 19.36 -6.97 -1.16
CA LEU A 163 18.18 -7.85 -1.27
C LEU A 163 17.46 -8.04 0.08
N LEU A 164 16.23 -7.56 0.15
CA LEU A 164 15.34 -7.68 1.30
C LEU A 164 14.11 -8.51 0.93
N LEU A 165 14.27 -9.84 1.00
CA LEU A 165 13.16 -10.78 0.85
C LEU A 165 12.12 -10.59 1.97
N GLN A 166 10.86 -10.62 1.56
CA GLN A 166 9.71 -10.55 2.47
C GLN A 166 9.35 -11.95 3.01
N PRO A 167 8.50 -12.06 4.05
CA PRO A 167 7.96 -13.34 4.52
C PRO A 167 7.46 -14.21 3.37
N ALA A 168 7.73 -15.52 3.38
CA ALA A 168 7.44 -16.39 2.24
C ALA A 168 5.94 -16.41 1.87
N LEU A 169 5.07 -16.33 2.88
CA LEU A 169 3.62 -16.28 2.72
C LEU A 169 3.09 -14.93 2.21
N SER A 170 3.93 -13.88 2.16
CA SER A 170 3.59 -12.61 1.51
C SER A 170 3.68 -12.67 -0.02
N ASN A 171 4.21 -13.75 -0.62
CA ASN A 171 4.15 -13.97 -2.07
C ASN A 171 2.75 -14.44 -2.47
N ASP A 172 1.78 -13.52 -2.34
CA ASP A 172 0.36 -13.73 -2.53
C ASP A 172 0.10 -14.53 -3.82
N LYS A 173 -0.55 -15.67 -3.69
CA LYS A 173 -1.04 -16.52 -4.77
C LYS A 173 -2.37 -15.99 -5.32
N GLY A 174 -3.14 -15.26 -4.53
CA GLY A 174 -4.33 -14.56 -4.98
C GLY A 174 -4.02 -13.57 -6.11
N PHE A 175 -5.05 -13.22 -6.89
CA PHE A 175 -4.92 -12.23 -7.95
C PHE A 175 -4.45 -10.89 -7.38
N ALA A 176 -5.19 -10.37 -6.40
CA ALA A 176 -4.87 -9.12 -5.73
C ALA A 176 -3.63 -9.28 -4.84
N MET A 177 -2.83 -8.22 -4.76
CA MET A 177 -1.80 -8.08 -3.74
C MET A 177 -2.44 -7.65 -2.42
N THR A 178 -2.10 -8.34 -1.32
CA THR A 178 -2.57 -8.07 0.05
C THR A 178 -1.38 -7.98 1.00
N GLY A 179 -0.88 -9.11 1.50
CA GLY A 179 0.28 -9.18 2.38
C GLY A 179 1.58 -8.75 1.70
N SER A 180 1.71 -8.97 0.39
CA SER A 180 2.85 -8.42 -0.37
C SER A 180 2.95 -6.90 -0.26
N TYR A 181 1.83 -6.18 -0.44
CA TYR A 181 1.79 -4.72 -0.36
C TYR A 181 2.22 -4.22 1.02
N THR A 182 1.62 -4.78 2.08
CA THR A 182 1.88 -4.31 3.44
C THR A 182 3.28 -4.68 3.93
N CYS A 183 3.77 -5.89 3.67
CA CYS A 183 5.15 -6.27 4.05
C CYS A 183 6.19 -5.39 3.36
N MET A 184 6.04 -5.12 2.06
CA MET A 184 6.99 -4.25 1.34
C MET A 184 6.98 -2.82 1.89
N ALA A 185 5.80 -2.26 2.18
CA ALA A 185 5.66 -0.95 2.79
C ALA A 185 6.31 -0.89 4.17
N LEU A 186 6.07 -1.90 5.01
CA LEU A 186 6.65 -1.99 6.36
C LEU A 186 8.18 -2.09 6.30
N THR A 187 8.72 -2.97 5.45
CA THR A 187 10.17 -3.14 5.31
C THR A 187 10.83 -1.84 4.87
N ALA A 188 10.25 -1.13 3.90
CA ALA A 188 10.80 0.16 3.47
C ALA A 188 10.75 1.22 4.57
N LEU A 189 9.65 1.31 5.33
CA LEU A 189 9.58 2.19 6.51
C LEU A 189 10.67 1.83 7.53
N LEU A 190 10.80 0.55 7.90
CA LEU A 190 11.79 0.10 8.88
C LEU A 190 13.23 0.43 8.44
N VAL A 191 13.54 0.26 7.16
CA VAL A 191 14.86 0.54 6.58
C VAL A 191 15.21 2.02 6.60
N PHE A 192 14.26 2.89 6.23
CA PHE A 192 14.53 4.31 5.96
C PHE A 192 14.10 5.27 7.07
N SER A 193 13.36 4.79 8.08
CA SER A 193 13.04 5.56 9.28
C SER A 193 14.29 5.72 10.17
N PRO A 194 14.60 6.93 10.66
CA PRO A 194 15.75 7.16 11.54
C PRO A 194 15.51 6.76 13.00
N GLU A 195 14.27 6.39 13.37
CA GLU A 195 13.92 6.03 14.74
C GLU A 195 14.62 4.76 15.23
N ALA A 196 14.81 4.70 16.55
CA ALA A 196 15.43 3.56 17.22
C ALA A 196 14.62 2.27 17.02
N THR A 197 15.33 1.14 17.01
CA THR A 197 14.75 -0.19 16.79
C THR A 197 13.64 -0.53 17.80
N GLU A 198 13.76 -0.09 19.05
CA GLU A 198 12.75 -0.30 20.10
C GLU A 198 11.45 0.46 19.81
N VAL A 199 11.55 1.67 19.25
CA VAL A 199 10.38 2.46 18.84
C VAL A 199 9.68 1.78 17.66
N LYS A 200 10.48 1.33 16.68
CA LYS A 200 9.97 0.57 15.52
C LYS A 200 9.27 -0.72 15.93
N ALA A 201 9.83 -1.47 16.88
CA ALA A 201 9.19 -2.67 17.44
C ALA A 201 7.81 -2.35 18.04
N GLY A 202 7.73 -1.29 18.85
CA GLY A 202 6.47 -0.83 19.45
C GLY A 202 5.41 -0.47 18.41
N TRP A 203 5.80 0.18 17.32
CA TRP A 203 4.90 0.45 16.19
C TRP A 203 4.41 -0.84 15.54
N VAL A 204 5.29 -1.80 15.27
CA VAL A 204 4.94 -3.10 14.66
C VAL A 204 3.95 -3.88 15.53
N ASP A 205 4.19 -3.95 16.84
CA ASP A 205 3.29 -4.61 17.77
C ASP A 205 1.91 -3.93 17.81
N THR A 206 1.90 -2.60 17.79
CA THR A 206 0.66 -1.82 17.79
C THR A 206 -0.12 -2.04 16.50
N ILE A 207 0.50 -1.93 15.32
CA ILE A 207 -0.23 -2.13 14.05
C ILE A 207 -0.74 -3.57 13.94
N ALA A 208 0.01 -4.57 14.41
CA ALA A 208 -0.44 -5.96 14.39
C ALA A 208 -1.66 -6.17 15.31
N HIS A 209 -1.66 -5.56 16.49
CA HIS A 209 -2.82 -5.59 17.39
C HIS A 209 -4.05 -4.94 16.75
N LEU A 210 -3.91 -3.72 16.22
CA LEU A 210 -5.00 -2.99 15.59
C LEU A 210 -5.49 -3.68 14.31
N GLY A 211 -4.58 -4.31 13.55
CA GLY A 211 -4.92 -5.04 12.36
C GLY A 211 -5.74 -6.30 12.66
N GLN A 212 -5.39 -7.04 13.70
CA GLN A 212 -6.20 -8.18 14.15
C GLN A 212 -7.59 -7.71 14.61
N ASP A 213 -7.68 -6.61 15.35
CA ASP A 213 -8.96 -6.03 15.78
C ASP A 213 -9.87 -5.62 14.60
N VAL A 214 -9.30 -5.15 13.49
CA VAL A 214 -10.08 -4.88 12.27
C VAL A 214 -10.63 -6.16 11.65
N LEU A 215 -9.82 -7.22 11.60
CA LEU A 215 -10.20 -8.51 11.02
C LEU A 215 -11.25 -9.24 11.86
N ASP A 216 -11.14 -9.16 13.19
CA ASP A 216 -12.09 -9.75 14.13
C ASP A 216 -13.47 -9.06 14.08
N ARG A 217 -13.53 -7.83 13.54
CA ARG A 217 -14.75 -7.04 13.37
C ARG A 217 -15.27 -7.01 11.93
N GLU A 218 -15.09 -8.13 11.20
CA GLU A 218 -15.58 -8.24 9.82
C GLU A 218 -17.09 -8.02 9.67
N ASP A 219 -17.88 -8.25 10.72
CA ASP A 219 -19.33 -7.99 10.74
C ASP A 219 -19.64 -6.48 10.58
N ASP A 220 -18.85 -5.59 11.18
CA ASP A 220 -18.99 -4.13 11.00
C ASP A 220 -18.75 -3.73 9.53
N VAL A 221 -17.85 -4.45 8.85
CA VAL A 221 -17.60 -4.27 7.41
C VAL A 221 -18.76 -4.84 6.58
N GLN A 222 -19.34 -5.98 6.99
CA GLN A 222 -20.49 -6.61 6.34
C GLN A 222 -21.70 -5.67 6.30
N GLU A 223 -21.94 -4.89 7.37
CA GLU A 223 -23.04 -3.91 7.40
C GLU A 223 -22.96 -2.89 6.26
N LEU A 224 -21.74 -2.48 5.87
CA LEU A 224 -21.51 -1.59 4.73
C LEU A 224 -21.65 -2.32 3.40
N VAL A 225 -21.14 -3.55 3.33
CA VAL A 225 -21.24 -4.40 2.13
C VAL A 225 -22.70 -4.67 1.80
N ASP A 226 -23.59 -4.81 2.78
CA ASP A 226 -25.01 -5.12 2.57
C ASP A 226 -25.85 -3.96 2.00
N LEU A 227 -25.34 -2.73 2.03
CA LEU A 227 -26.01 -1.56 1.43
C LEU A 227 -26.12 -1.69 -0.10
N ASP A 228 -27.12 -1.08 -0.73
CA ASP A 228 -27.18 -1.01 -2.20
C ASP A 228 -26.22 0.07 -2.73
N PHE A 229 -25.12 -0.33 -3.38
CA PHE A 229 -24.13 0.59 -3.94
C PHE A 229 -23.54 0.05 -5.25
N GLU A 230 -23.14 0.99 -6.10
CA GLU A 230 -22.45 0.74 -7.38
C GLU A 230 -21.14 1.55 -7.50
N ARG A 231 -20.90 2.47 -6.54
CA ARG A 231 -19.72 3.33 -6.49
C ARG A 231 -19.09 3.32 -5.10
N VAL A 232 -17.75 3.32 -5.07
CA VAL A 232 -16.99 3.47 -3.82
C VAL A 232 -15.89 4.50 -4.00
N ILE A 233 -15.82 5.44 -3.07
CA ILE A 233 -14.82 6.51 -3.05
C ILE A 233 -14.00 6.38 -1.79
N TYR A 234 -12.67 6.31 -1.92
CA TYR A 234 -11.74 6.39 -0.79
C TYR A 234 -11.10 7.77 -0.72
N LEU A 235 -11.08 8.37 0.47
CA LEU A 235 -10.47 9.67 0.71
C LEU A 235 -9.35 9.58 1.75
N GLY A 236 -8.22 10.23 1.51
CA GLY A 236 -7.12 10.27 2.45
C GLY A 236 -6.08 11.35 2.15
N ALA A 237 -5.63 12.06 3.17
CA ALA A 237 -4.58 13.08 3.06
C ALA A 237 -3.17 12.48 3.26
N GLY A 238 -2.15 13.10 2.66
CA GLY A 238 -0.76 12.68 2.82
C GLY A 238 -0.52 11.23 2.38
N GLY A 239 0.05 10.41 3.26
CA GLY A 239 0.26 8.97 2.98
C GLY A 239 -1.03 8.19 2.74
N PHE A 240 -2.16 8.67 3.28
CA PHE A 240 -3.46 8.04 3.04
C PHE A 240 -3.97 8.24 1.61
N TYR A 241 -3.40 9.17 0.83
CA TYR A 241 -3.74 9.31 -0.59
C TYR A 241 -3.28 8.07 -1.39
N GLY A 242 -2.03 7.63 -1.17
CA GLY A 242 -1.51 6.39 -1.75
C GLY A 242 -2.29 5.16 -1.27
N LEU A 243 -2.68 5.16 0.01
CA LEU A 243 -3.53 4.12 0.58
C LEU A 243 -4.93 4.07 -0.07
N ALA A 244 -5.56 5.24 -0.30
CA ALA A 244 -6.85 5.34 -0.98
C ALA A 244 -6.77 4.83 -2.42
N HIS A 245 -5.66 5.11 -3.11
CA HIS A 245 -5.38 4.58 -4.44
C HIS A 245 -5.30 3.05 -4.47
N GLU A 246 -4.67 2.44 -3.47
CA GLU A 246 -4.62 0.98 -3.30
C GLU A 246 -5.96 0.37 -2.92
N ALA A 247 -6.65 0.94 -1.91
CA ALA A 247 -7.91 0.42 -1.41
C ALA A 247 -9.00 0.41 -2.50
N GLN A 248 -9.06 1.46 -3.32
CA GLN A 248 -10.00 1.51 -4.44
C GLN A 248 -9.63 0.50 -5.54
N LEU A 249 -8.34 0.27 -5.79
CA LEU A 249 -7.89 -0.67 -6.82
C LEU A 249 -8.30 -2.09 -6.45
N LYS A 250 -8.23 -2.46 -5.16
CA LYS A 250 -8.70 -3.77 -4.67
C LYS A 250 -10.18 -4.00 -4.98
N ILE A 251 -11.04 -3.00 -4.82
CA ILE A 251 -12.44 -3.12 -5.23
C ILE A 251 -12.54 -3.29 -6.75
N LEU A 252 -11.85 -2.45 -7.52
CA LEU A 252 -11.93 -2.49 -8.98
C LEU A 252 -11.48 -3.86 -9.53
N GLU A 253 -10.35 -4.37 -9.04
CA GLU A 253 -9.79 -5.68 -9.41
C GLU A 253 -10.73 -6.82 -9.01
N LEU A 254 -11.12 -6.90 -7.74
CA LEU A 254 -11.86 -8.05 -7.20
C LEU A 254 -13.32 -8.07 -7.69
N THR A 255 -13.90 -6.92 -8.05
CA THR A 255 -15.27 -6.85 -8.60
C THR A 255 -15.31 -6.89 -10.13
N ALA A 256 -14.17 -7.00 -10.80
CA ALA A 256 -14.04 -6.91 -12.25
C ALA A 256 -14.66 -5.61 -12.83
N GLY A 257 -14.50 -4.50 -12.11
CA GLY A 257 -15.05 -3.20 -12.49
C GLY A 257 -16.58 -3.07 -12.40
N LYS A 258 -17.29 -4.05 -11.80
CA LYS A 258 -18.74 -3.93 -11.55
C LYS A 258 -19.07 -2.80 -10.57
N ILE A 259 -18.15 -2.51 -9.65
CA ILE A 259 -18.21 -1.35 -8.78
C ILE A 259 -17.23 -0.32 -9.32
N ALA A 260 -17.74 0.87 -9.67
CA ALA A 260 -16.91 1.98 -10.09
C ALA A 260 -16.24 2.63 -8.88
N THR A 261 -14.99 3.06 -9.05
CA THR A 261 -14.18 3.53 -7.93
C THR A 261 -13.50 4.87 -8.19
N MET A 262 -13.18 5.58 -7.12
CA MET A 262 -12.39 6.81 -7.13
C MET A 262 -11.56 6.91 -5.86
N TYR A 263 -10.44 7.63 -5.93
CA TYR A 263 -9.65 8.04 -4.78
C TYR A 263 -9.33 9.54 -4.87
N GLU A 264 -9.23 10.21 -3.72
CA GLU A 264 -8.79 11.61 -3.63
C GLU A 264 -8.30 11.93 -2.20
N SER A 265 -7.74 13.10 -2.00
CA SER A 265 -7.63 13.77 -0.71
C SER A 265 -8.97 14.44 -0.31
N PRO A 266 -9.26 14.59 0.99
CA PRO A 266 -10.46 15.29 1.46
C PRO A 266 -10.58 16.73 0.90
N LEU A 267 -9.48 17.49 0.85
CA LEU A 267 -9.51 18.85 0.30
C LEU A 267 -9.70 18.86 -1.22
N GLY A 268 -8.93 18.05 -1.97
CA GLY A 268 -9.00 17.99 -3.43
C GLY A 268 -10.35 17.49 -3.95
N PHE A 269 -11.03 16.62 -3.20
CA PHE A 269 -12.32 16.05 -3.56
C PHE A 269 -13.38 17.10 -3.92
N ARG A 270 -13.38 18.26 -3.26
CA ARG A 270 -14.33 19.36 -3.52
C ARG A 270 -14.19 19.99 -4.90
N HIS A 271 -13.02 19.87 -5.53
CA HIS A 271 -12.68 20.59 -6.76
C HIS A 271 -13.12 19.87 -8.04
N GLY A 272 -14.33 19.29 -8.01
CA GLY A 272 -14.90 18.53 -9.13
C GLY A 272 -15.15 17.05 -8.84
N PRO A 273 -14.18 16.27 -8.28
CA PRO A 273 -14.34 14.84 -8.05
C PRO A 273 -15.59 14.44 -7.24
N LYS A 274 -16.02 15.29 -6.29
CA LYS A 274 -17.26 15.14 -5.50
C LYS A 274 -18.52 14.91 -6.35
N SER A 275 -18.53 15.36 -7.60
CA SER A 275 -19.63 15.14 -8.55
C SER A 275 -19.90 13.66 -8.87
N LEU A 276 -18.99 12.74 -8.52
CA LEU A 276 -19.21 11.31 -8.69
C LEU A 276 -20.26 10.74 -7.71
N ILE A 277 -20.53 11.43 -6.59
CA ILE A 277 -21.49 10.97 -5.58
C ILE A 277 -22.90 10.91 -6.16
N ASN A 278 -23.55 9.76 -5.92
CA ASN A 278 -24.99 9.55 -6.05
C ASN A 278 -25.52 8.72 -4.86
N GLU A 279 -26.81 8.41 -4.87
CA GLU A 279 -27.51 7.63 -3.84
C GLU A 279 -27.04 6.17 -3.71
N LYS A 280 -26.19 5.71 -4.62
CA LYS A 280 -25.55 4.38 -4.63
C LYS A 280 -24.03 4.46 -4.44
N THR A 281 -23.56 5.52 -3.78
CA THR A 281 -22.15 5.73 -3.49
C THR A 281 -21.85 5.53 -2.00
N ILE A 282 -20.83 4.72 -1.71
CA ILE A 282 -20.20 4.67 -0.38
C ILE A 282 -18.93 5.53 -0.41
N VAL A 283 -18.76 6.39 0.60
CA VAL A 283 -17.55 7.21 0.80
C VAL A 283 -16.84 6.73 2.07
N LEU A 284 -15.56 6.39 1.94
CA LEU A 284 -14.71 5.92 3.04
C LEU A 284 -13.56 6.91 3.22
N VAL A 285 -13.38 7.42 4.44
CA VAL A 285 -12.35 8.43 4.74
C VAL A 285 -11.34 7.86 5.72
N PHE A 286 -10.06 7.87 5.36
CA PHE A 286 -8.96 7.56 6.27
C PHE A 286 -8.55 8.83 7.02
N ALA A 287 -8.98 8.96 8.27
CA ALA A 287 -8.77 10.17 9.06
C ALA A 287 -7.38 10.20 9.70
N SER A 288 -6.75 11.38 9.65
CA SER A 288 -5.41 11.61 10.18
C SER A 288 -5.34 11.67 11.70
N ASN A 289 -4.21 11.22 12.27
CA ASN A 289 -3.86 11.50 13.66
C ASN A 289 -3.27 12.90 13.86
N ASP A 290 -2.73 13.53 12.83
CA ASP A 290 -2.23 14.90 12.90
C ASP A 290 -3.38 15.88 13.20
N ALA A 291 -3.27 16.61 14.31
CA ALA A 291 -4.35 17.47 14.81
C ALA A 291 -4.73 18.60 13.83
N TYR A 292 -3.78 19.07 13.02
CA TYR A 292 -4.04 20.08 12.01
C TYR A 292 -4.78 19.48 10.81
N THR A 293 -4.26 18.39 10.25
CA THR A 293 -4.81 17.69 9.08
C THR A 293 -6.22 17.17 9.36
N ARG A 294 -6.44 16.59 10.56
CA ARG A 294 -7.72 16.02 10.99
C ARG A 294 -8.89 17.02 10.94
N GLN A 295 -8.63 18.32 11.13
CA GLN A 295 -9.69 19.34 11.03
C GLN A 295 -10.32 19.34 9.62
N TYR A 296 -9.50 19.24 8.58
CA TYR A 296 -9.98 19.18 7.20
C TYR A 296 -10.72 17.89 6.87
N ASP A 297 -10.28 16.77 7.46
CA ASP A 297 -10.95 15.47 7.32
C ASP A 297 -12.37 15.55 7.91
N VAL A 298 -12.49 16.08 9.14
CA VAL A 298 -13.78 16.24 9.84
C VAL A 298 -14.70 17.19 9.08
N ASP A 299 -14.20 18.32 8.58
CA ASP A 299 -14.99 19.27 7.79
C ASP A 299 -15.56 18.61 6.51
N LEU A 300 -14.75 17.81 5.81
CA LEU A 300 -15.22 17.05 4.63
C LEU A 300 -16.28 16.02 5.03
N VAL A 301 -15.99 15.22 6.06
CA VAL A 301 -16.92 14.18 6.54
C VAL A 301 -18.28 14.78 6.88
N ASN A 302 -18.30 15.89 7.62
CA ASN A 302 -19.52 16.61 7.97
C ASN A 302 -20.26 17.14 6.75
N GLU A 303 -19.55 17.68 5.77
CA GLU A 303 -20.13 18.20 4.54
C GLU A 303 -20.81 17.09 3.72
N VAL A 304 -20.09 16.01 3.42
CA VAL A 304 -20.66 14.88 2.64
C VAL A 304 -21.77 14.18 3.40
N HIS A 305 -21.65 14.06 4.73
CA HIS A 305 -22.73 13.54 5.57
C HIS A 305 -23.96 14.46 5.52
N GLY A 306 -23.77 15.78 5.64
CA GLY A 306 -24.84 16.78 5.64
C GLY A 306 -25.56 16.92 4.30
N ASP A 307 -24.89 16.63 3.18
CA ASP A 307 -25.51 16.66 1.85
C ASP A 307 -26.63 15.60 1.69
N GLN A 308 -26.57 14.50 2.46
CA GLN A 308 -27.57 13.41 2.45
C GLN A 308 -27.81 12.81 1.05
N ILE A 309 -26.75 12.77 0.22
CA ILE A 309 -26.80 12.15 -1.11
C ILE A 309 -26.21 10.74 -1.10
N ALA A 310 -24.99 10.57 -0.59
CA ALA A 310 -24.30 9.28 -0.58
C ALA A 310 -25.09 8.23 0.22
N ALA A 311 -25.07 6.97 -0.22
CA ALA A 311 -25.67 5.85 0.51
C ALA A 311 -25.10 5.75 1.94
N ARG A 312 -23.78 5.98 2.06
CA ARG A 312 -23.08 6.04 3.34
C ARG A 312 -21.79 6.83 3.21
N ILE A 313 -21.43 7.54 4.27
CA ILE A 313 -20.05 7.97 4.54
C ILE A 313 -19.61 7.35 5.87
N VAL A 314 -18.39 6.81 5.90
CA VAL A 314 -17.73 6.31 7.12
C VAL A 314 -16.32 6.84 7.19
N ALA A 315 -15.92 7.38 8.35
CA ALA A 315 -14.52 7.69 8.62
C ALA A 315 -13.87 6.60 9.45
N LEU A 316 -12.70 6.12 9.03
CA LEU A 316 -11.84 5.26 9.83
C LEU A 316 -10.89 6.15 10.62
N SER A 317 -10.81 5.92 11.92
CA SER A 317 -10.01 6.76 12.82
C SER A 317 -9.36 5.95 13.93
N ALA A 318 -8.17 6.37 14.36
CA ALA A 318 -7.47 5.69 15.46
C ALA A 318 -8.10 5.96 16.83
N ASP A 319 -8.86 7.06 16.94
CA ASP A 319 -9.64 7.46 18.09
C ASP A 319 -10.95 8.10 17.64
N LYS A 320 -11.92 8.26 18.55
CA LYS A 320 -13.20 8.90 18.23
C LYS A 320 -12.98 10.29 17.64
N LEU A 321 -13.48 10.53 16.42
CA LEU A 321 -13.47 11.84 15.80
C LEU A 321 -14.44 12.78 16.54
N ILE A 322 -13.92 13.90 17.02
CA ILE A 322 -14.70 14.95 17.68
C ILE A 322 -15.24 15.90 16.62
N GLY A 323 -16.48 16.37 16.80
CA GLY A 323 -17.08 17.37 15.91
C GLY A 323 -17.76 16.79 14.66
N THR A 324 -18.03 15.48 14.63
CA THR A 324 -18.81 14.83 13.59
C THR A 324 -19.87 13.91 14.19
N GLU A 325 -21.04 13.89 13.57
CA GLU A 325 -22.13 12.93 13.82
C GLU A 325 -22.16 11.82 12.77
N ALA A 326 -21.26 11.87 11.77
CA ALA A 326 -21.15 10.83 10.77
C ALA A 326 -20.69 9.50 11.40
N PRO A 327 -21.10 8.35 10.85
CA PRO A 327 -20.60 7.05 11.28
C PRO A 327 -19.07 6.97 11.22
N ASN A 328 -18.46 6.42 12.28
CA ASN A 328 -17.02 6.25 12.38
C ASN A 328 -16.67 4.79 12.72
N PHE A 329 -15.72 4.22 12.00
CA PHE A 329 -15.07 2.97 12.38
C PHE A 329 -13.82 3.32 13.20
N VAL A 330 -13.97 3.29 14.53
CA VAL A 330 -12.86 3.59 15.44
C VAL A 330 -12.05 2.32 15.69
N LEU A 331 -10.74 2.39 15.53
CA LEU A 331 -9.83 1.29 15.86
C LEU A 331 -9.83 0.99 17.37
N ALA A 332 -9.38 -0.20 17.75
CA ALA A 332 -9.05 -0.47 19.16
C ALA A 332 -8.02 0.53 19.72
N LYS A 333 -7.93 0.56 21.06
CA LYS A 333 -7.00 1.45 21.77
C LYS A 333 -5.54 1.15 21.39
N GLY A 334 -4.74 2.20 21.29
CA GLY A 334 -3.29 2.13 21.02
C GLY A 334 -2.87 2.85 19.75
N GLY A 335 -3.80 3.14 18.85
CA GLY A 335 -3.50 3.82 17.58
C GLY A 335 -3.32 5.34 17.67
N ALA A 336 -3.77 6.00 18.75
CA ALA A 336 -3.83 7.46 18.86
C ALA A 336 -2.47 8.16 18.74
N GLU A 337 -1.41 7.51 19.22
CA GLU A 337 -0.03 8.04 19.22
C GLU A 337 0.81 7.51 18.04
N LEU A 338 0.23 6.66 17.17
CA LEU A 338 0.93 6.21 15.99
C LEU A 338 1.08 7.37 14.99
N PRO A 339 2.26 7.52 14.36
CA PRO A 339 2.36 8.34 13.17
C PRO A 339 1.39 7.83 12.10
N ASP A 340 0.72 8.75 11.38
CA ASP A 340 -0.27 8.43 10.34
C ASP A 340 0.13 7.30 9.39
N VAL A 341 1.40 7.26 8.97
CA VAL A 341 1.89 6.24 8.03
C VAL A 341 1.74 4.81 8.58
N PHE A 342 1.73 4.62 9.90
CA PHE A 342 1.52 3.32 10.51
C PHE A 342 0.03 2.98 10.66
N LEU A 343 -0.88 3.95 10.58
CA LEU A 343 -2.31 3.68 10.49
C LEU A 343 -2.72 3.11 9.12
N THR A 344 -1.87 3.24 8.09
CA THR A 344 -2.18 2.67 6.78
C THR A 344 -2.33 1.15 6.82
N PHE A 345 -1.71 0.48 7.79
CA PHE A 345 -1.75 -0.97 7.96
C PHE A 345 -3.11 -1.48 8.45
N PRO A 346 -3.64 -1.05 9.61
CA PRO A 346 -5.00 -1.44 9.99
C PRO A 346 -6.06 -0.90 9.02
N TYR A 347 -5.88 0.29 8.44
CA TYR A 347 -6.84 0.84 7.48
C TYR A 347 -6.89 0.06 6.16
N ILE A 348 -5.76 -0.44 5.64
CA ILE A 348 -5.82 -1.26 4.43
C ILE A 348 -6.49 -2.60 4.68
N LEU A 349 -6.40 -3.17 5.89
CA LEU A 349 -7.12 -4.40 6.21
C LEU A 349 -8.63 -4.21 6.12
N PHE A 350 -9.14 -3.07 6.58
CA PHE A 350 -10.54 -2.72 6.38
C PHE A 350 -10.87 -2.64 4.89
N GLY A 351 -10.07 -1.92 4.10
CA GLY A 351 -10.29 -1.76 2.66
C GLY A 351 -10.23 -3.07 1.88
N GLN A 352 -9.30 -3.97 2.22
CA GLN A 352 -9.15 -5.30 1.63
C GLN A 352 -10.32 -6.21 2.00
N THR A 353 -10.73 -6.19 3.28
CA THR A 353 -11.90 -6.94 3.79
C THR A 353 -13.17 -6.49 3.09
N PHE A 354 -13.37 -5.18 2.96
CA PHE A 354 -14.48 -4.60 2.23
C PHE A 354 -14.46 -5.01 0.75
N ALA A 355 -13.29 -5.01 0.11
CA ALA A 355 -13.16 -5.37 -1.31
C ALA A 355 -13.48 -6.85 -1.60
N ILE A 356 -12.95 -7.79 -0.80
CA ILE A 356 -13.21 -9.23 -0.98
C ILE A 356 -14.68 -9.58 -0.72
N MET A 357 -15.28 -9.00 0.32
CA MET A 357 -16.69 -9.22 0.65
C MET A 357 -17.61 -8.60 -0.41
N THR A 358 -17.25 -7.44 -0.97
CA THR A 358 -17.96 -6.83 -2.10
C THR A 358 -17.86 -7.67 -3.37
N ALA A 359 -16.71 -8.29 -3.64
CA ALA A 359 -16.55 -9.19 -4.78
C ALA A 359 -17.47 -10.42 -4.67
N ILE A 360 -17.57 -11.01 -3.47
CA ILE A 360 -18.49 -12.11 -3.16
C ILE A 360 -19.94 -11.67 -3.35
N LYS A 361 -20.33 -10.49 -2.85
CA LYS A 361 -21.66 -9.90 -3.09
C LYS A 361 -21.96 -9.74 -4.58
N CYS A 362 -20.97 -9.33 -5.37
CA CYS A 362 -21.06 -9.23 -6.83
C CYS A 362 -21.07 -10.58 -7.56
N LYS A 363 -21.07 -11.69 -6.81
CA LYS A 363 -20.98 -13.08 -7.31
C LYS A 363 -19.74 -13.28 -8.20
N ASN A 364 -18.64 -12.62 -7.87
CA ASN A 364 -17.34 -12.86 -8.48
C ASN A 364 -16.52 -13.83 -7.62
N LEU A 365 -15.42 -14.35 -8.18
CA LEU A 365 -14.50 -15.24 -7.48
C LEU A 365 -13.22 -14.46 -7.11
N PRO A 366 -13.01 -14.04 -5.85
CA PRO A 366 -11.90 -13.17 -5.48
C PRO A 366 -10.49 -13.67 -5.86
N ASP A 367 -10.26 -14.98 -5.84
CA ASP A 367 -8.97 -15.58 -6.19
C ASP A 367 -8.67 -15.47 -7.69
N THR A 368 -9.70 -15.42 -8.53
CA THR A 368 -9.61 -15.37 -10.00
C THR A 368 -10.64 -14.38 -10.59
N PRO A 369 -10.56 -13.08 -10.24
CA PRO A 369 -11.66 -12.14 -10.39
C PRO A 369 -11.83 -11.62 -11.82
N SER A 370 -10.91 -11.95 -12.75
CA SER A 370 -10.98 -11.55 -14.16
C SER A 370 -11.38 -12.76 -15.03
N PRO A 371 -12.67 -13.13 -15.12
CA PRO A 371 -13.12 -14.31 -15.88
C PRO A 371 -12.82 -14.21 -17.38
N THR A 372 -12.64 -13.00 -17.91
CA THR A 372 -12.27 -12.72 -19.31
C THR A 372 -10.79 -12.95 -19.59
N GLY A 373 -9.93 -13.05 -18.56
CA GLY A 373 -8.47 -13.12 -18.71
C GLY A 373 -7.80 -11.84 -19.21
N THR A 374 -8.52 -10.72 -19.28
CA THR A 374 -7.98 -9.43 -19.78
C THR A 374 -7.07 -8.73 -18.77
N VAL A 375 -7.19 -9.06 -17.49
CA VAL A 375 -6.23 -8.65 -16.44
C VAL A 375 -5.67 -9.89 -15.79
N ASN A 376 -4.38 -9.88 -15.46
CA ASN A 376 -3.63 -11.07 -15.02
C ASN A 376 -2.84 -10.77 -13.73
N ARG A 377 -2.72 -11.78 -12.84
CA ARG A 377 -1.93 -11.70 -11.60
C ARG A 377 -0.47 -11.29 -11.85
N VAL A 378 0.11 -11.81 -12.93
CA VAL A 378 1.38 -11.33 -13.49
C VAL A 378 1.04 -10.73 -14.83
N VAL A 379 1.45 -9.47 -15.04
CA VAL A 379 1.16 -8.73 -16.27
C VAL A 379 1.61 -9.52 -17.52
N GLN A 380 0.80 -9.47 -18.57
CA GLN A 380 1.06 -10.13 -19.86
C GLN A 380 0.98 -9.10 -20.99
N GLY A 381 1.66 -9.36 -22.11
CA GLY A 381 1.57 -8.53 -23.31
C GLY A 381 2.43 -7.26 -23.32
N VAL A 382 3.25 -7.03 -22.29
CA VAL A 382 4.15 -5.86 -22.22
C VAL A 382 5.40 -6.12 -23.08
N SER A 383 5.65 -5.23 -24.04
CA SER A 383 6.88 -5.21 -24.84
C SER A 383 7.80 -4.11 -24.35
N ILE A 384 9.05 -4.47 -24.00
CA ILE A 384 10.08 -3.50 -23.63
C ILE A 384 10.87 -3.12 -24.87
N HIS A 385 10.84 -1.85 -25.24
CA HIS A 385 11.61 -1.30 -26.34
C HIS A 385 13.00 -0.87 -25.87
N PRO A 386 14.06 -1.03 -26.70
CA PRO A 386 15.39 -0.57 -26.35
C PRO A 386 15.41 0.96 -26.20
N LEU A 387 16.19 1.43 -25.22
CA LEU A 387 16.50 2.85 -25.03
C LEU A 387 17.36 3.39 -26.17
#